data_AF-F0SR29-F1
#
_entry.id   AF-F0SR29-F1
#
_cell.length_a   1.000
_cell.length_b   1.000
_cell.length_c   1.000
_cell.angle_alpha   90.00
_cell.angle_beta   90.00
_cell.angle_gamma   90.00
#
_symmetry.space_group_name_H-M   'P 1'
#
loop_
_entity.id
_entity.type
_entity.pdbx_description
1 polymer ?
#
loop_
_entity_poly.entity_id
_entity_poly.type
_entity_poly.pdbx_seq_one_letter_code
_entity_poly.pdbx_strand_id
1 'polypeptide(L)' 'MPLKPDRLERSLKLAQQSRSLYESKLDEQNVPAEERKKHPRWRALNAACERIENRIQSANDLATRSQTGEDSSSEE' A
#
# COMPACT_ATOMS: atom_id res chain seq x y z
N MET A 1 13.66 12.23 -7.24
CA MET A 1 12.53 11.84 -8.12
C MET A 1 11.39 11.34 -7.24
N PRO A 2 10.34 12.14 -6.98
CA PRO A 2 9.14 11.62 -6.32
C PRO A 2 8.56 10.50 -7.19
N LEU A 3 8.27 9.35 -6.59
CA LEU A 3 7.58 8.27 -7.31
C LEU A 3 6.18 8.80 -7.65
N LYS A 4 5.89 8.94 -8.95
CA LYS A 4 4.58 9.39 -9.43
C LYS A 4 3.49 8.50 -8.79
N PRO A 5 2.38 9.08 -8.29
CA PRO A 5 1.29 8.34 -7.64
C PRO A 5 0.89 7.06 -8.40
N ASP A 6 0.77 7.16 -9.73
CA ASP A 6 0.45 6.06 -10.65
C ASP A 6 1.34 4.81 -10.48
N ARG A 7 2.64 5.00 -10.15
CA ARG A 7 3.57 3.88 -9.97
C ARG A 7 3.35 3.17 -8.65
N LEU A 8 3.01 3.91 -7.60
CA LEU A 8 2.72 3.34 -6.28
C LEU A 8 1.38 2.60 -6.33
N GLU A 9 0.37 3.15 -6.99
CA GLU A 9 -0.93 2.50 -7.19
C GLU A 9 -0.81 1.20 -8.00
N ARG A 10 -0.04 1.20 -9.10
CA ARG A 10 0.24 -0.04 -9.85
C ARG A 10 0.96 -1.07 -8.99
N SER A 11 1.92 -0.63 -8.18
CA SER A 11 2.66 -1.50 -7.27
C SER A 11 1.74 -2.10 -6.20
N LEU A 12 0.80 -1.32 -5.68
CA LEU A 12 -0.22 -1.79 -4.74
C LEU A 12 -1.10 -2.86 -5.38
N LYS A 13 -1.59 -2.59 -6.60
CA LYS A 13 -2.43 -3.54 -7.35
C LYS A 13 -1.71 -4.88 -7.58
N LEU A 14 -0.42 -4.84 -7.95
CA LEU A 14 0.38 -6.06 -8.13
C LEU A 14 0.60 -6.83 -6.81
N ALA A 15 0.83 -6.11 -5.70
CA ALA A 15 0.97 -6.71 -4.39
C ALA A 15 -0.34 -7.37 -3.92
N GLN A 16 -1.48 -6.71 -4.12
CA GLN A 16 -2.81 -7.24 -3.82
C GLN A 16 -3.14 -8.47 -4.67
N GLN A 17 -2.84 -8.44 -5.97
CA GLN A 17 -2.98 -9.60 -6.85
C GLN A 17 -2.12 -10.77 -6.38
N SER A 18 -0.88 -10.52 -5.97
CA SER A 18 0.01 -11.55 -5.44
C SER A 18 -0.51 -12.15 -4.14
N ARG A 19 -1.08 -11.33 -3.24
CA ARG A 19 -1.74 -11.80 -2.02
C ARG A 19 -2.95 -12.68 -2.35
N SER A 20 -3.81 -12.23 -3.26
CA SER A 20 -5.02 -12.96 -3.66
C SER A 20 -4.69 -14.29 -4.33
N LEU A 21 -3.72 -14.33 -5.25
CA LEU A 21 -3.23 -15.58 -5.84
C LEU A 21 -2.70 -16.55 -4.78
N TYR A 22 -2.05 -16.02 -3.75
CA TYR A 22 -1.54 -16.84 -2.66
C TYR A 22 -2.67 -17.33 -1.74
N GLU A 23 -3.69 -16.51 -1.49
CA GLU A 23 -4.91 -16.93 -0.82
C GLU A 23 -5.54 -18.10 -1.59
N SER A 24 -5.80 -17.98 -2.90
CA SER A 24 -6.36 -19.08 -3.70
C SER A 24 -5.56 -20.39 -3.59
N LYS A 25 -4.23 -20.32 -3.52
CA LYS A 25 -3.38 -21.51 -3.28
C LYS A 25 -3.58 -22.12 -1.89
N LEU A 26 -3.82 -21.29 -0.87
CA LEU A 26 -4.12 -21.76 0.48
C LEU A 26 -5.55 -22.35 0.54
N ASP A 27 -6.50 -21.82 -0.23
CA ASP A 27 -7.83 -22.39 -0.40
C ASP A 27 -7.76 -23.78 -1.03
N GLU A 28 -6.97 -23.96 -2.10
CA GLU A 28 -6.71 -25.27 -2.73
C GLU A 28 -6.08 -26.27 -1.75
N GLN A 29 -5.29 -25.79 -0.80
CA GLN A 29 -4.68 -26.60 0.26
C GLN A 29 -5.61 -26.84 1.47
N ASN A 30 -6.87 -26.39 1.41
CA ASN A 30 -7.84 -26.44 2.51
C ASN A 30 -7.36 -25.76 3.79
N VAL A 31 -6.46 -24.78 3.68
CA VAL A 31 -5.99 -24.02 4.84
C VAL A 31 -7.11 -23.07 5.30
N PRO A 32 -7.58 -23.15 6.55
CA PRO A 32 -8.61 -22.27 7.09
C PRO A 32 -8.17 -20.81 7.10
N ALA A 33 -9.10 -19.87 6.92
CA ALA A 33 -8.81 -18.43 6.87
C ALA A 33 -8.06 -17.90 8.12
N GLU A 34 -8.38 -18.43 9.30
CA GLU A 34 -7.69 -18.14 10.58
C GLU A 34 -6.19 -18.50 10.53
N GLU A 35 -5.83 -19.55 9.81
CA GLU A 35 -4.47 -20.05 9.65
C GLU A 35 -3.75 -19.37 8.48
N ARG A 36 -4.48 -18.95 7.43
CA ARG A 36 -3.92 -18.13 6.34
C ARG A 36 -3.29 -16.85 6.86
N LYS A 37 -3.96 -16.17 7.80
CA LYS A 37 -3.45 -14.94 8.45
C LYS A 37 -2.15 -15.17 9.24
N LYS A 38 -1.92 -16.40 9.69
CA LYS A 38 -0.69 -16.81 10.40
C LYS A 38 0.40 -17.24 9.44
N HIS A 39 0.07 -17.55 8.18
CA HIS A 39 1.02 -18.05 7.20
C HIS A 39 2.11 -17.01 6.91
N PRO A 40 3.41 -17.34 7.05
CA PRO A 40 4.49 -16.35 6.99
C PRO A 40 4.55 -15.63 5.64
N ARG A 41 4.34 -16.38 4.55
CA ARG A 41 4.28 -15.81 3.19
C ARG A 41 3.08 -14.89 2.97
N TRP A 42 1.90 -15.21 3.54
CA TRP A 42 0.73 -14.34 3.46
C TRP A 42 0.97 -13.05 4.23
N ARG A 43 1.54 -13.14 5.45
CA ARG A 43 1.89 -11.96 6.27
C ARG A 43 2.88 -11.05 5.56
N ALA A 44 3.89 -11.61 4.89
CA ALA A 44 4.85 -10.83 4.12
C ALA A 44 4.19 -10.07 2.95
N LEU A 45 3.26 -10.71 2.23
CA LEU A 45 2.50 -10.08 1.15
C LEU A 45 1.55 -9.00 1.68
N ASN A 46 0.91 -9.24 2.81
CA ASN A 46 0.06 -8.25 3.47
C ASN A 46 0.86 -7.02 3.93
N ALA A 47 1.99 -7.23 4.60
CA ALA A 47 2.89 -6.15 5.01
C ALA A 47 3.49 -5.38 3.82
N ALA A 48 3.62 -6.01 2.65
CA ALA A 48 3.99 -5.30 1.43
C ALA A 48 2.87 -4.36 0.95
N CYS A 49 1.61 -4.81 0.98
CA CYS A 49 0.45 -3.97 0.65
C CYS A 49 0.37 -2.76 1.59
N GLU A 50 0.42 -2.99 2.92
CA GLU A 50 0.35 -1.92 3.94
C GLU A 50 1.49 -0.90 3.78
N ARG A 51 2.71 -1.34 3.49
CA ARG A 51 3.84 -0.42 3.25
C ARG A 51 3.63 0.46 2.03
N ILE A 52 3.01 -0.07 0.98
CA ILE A 52 2.73 0.71 -0.24
C ILE A 52 1.57 1.68 0.02
N GLU A 53 0.51 1.25 0.70
CA GLU A 53 -0.62 2.11 1.11
C GLU A 53 -0.16 3.27 1.98
N ASN A 54 0.64 3.00 3.02
CA ASN A 54 1.22 4.05 3.87
C ASN A 54 2.06 5.04 3.06
N ARG A 55 2.80 4.56 2.05
CA ARG A 55 3.60 5.42 1.18
C ARG A 55 2.75 6.28 0.24
N ILE A 56 1.63 5.75 -0.24
CA ILE A 56 0.64 6.53 -1.00
C ILE A 56 0.04 7.61 -0.11
N GLN A 57 -0.38 7.25 1.10
CA GLN A 57 -0.94 8.19 2.07
C GLN A 57 0.06 9.32 2.39
N SER A 58 1.30 8.98 2.73
CA SER A 58 2.34 9.98 2.99
C SER A 58 2.63 10.86 1.78
N ALA A 59 2.59 10.32 0.56
CA ALA A 59 2.77 11.11 -0.66
C ALA A 59 1.61 12.10 -0.88
N ASN A 60 0.38 11.68 -0.58
CA ASN A 60 -0.81 12.53 -0.64
C ASN A 60 -0.76 13.62 0.44
N ASP A 61 -0.44 13.27 1.69
CA ASP A 61 -0.34 14.22 2.80
C ASP A 61 0.70 15.33 2.51
N LEU A 62 1.84 14.96 1.90
CA LEU A 62 2.84 15.93 1.47
C LEU A 62 2.32 16.84 0.34
N ALA A 63 1.57 16.30 -0.62
CA ALA A 63 0.96 17.09 -1.68
C ALA A 63 -0.05 18.11 -1.10
N THR A 64 -0.85 17.71 -0.11
CA THR A 64 -1.81 18.60 0.57
C THR A 64 -1.09 19.68 1.38
N ARG A 65 -0.04 19.33 2.14
CA ARG A 65 0.73 20.30 2.94
C ARG A 65 1.47 21.33 2.08
N SER A 66 1.90 20.95 0.88
CA SER A 66 2.55 21.86 -0.07
C SER A 66 1.58 22.95 -0.55
N GLN A 67 0.29 22.64 -0.70
CA GLN A 67 -0.73 23.63 -1.12
C GLN A 67 -1.13 24.59 0.01
N THR A 68 -0.99 24.21 1.28
CA THR A 68 -1.34 25.08 2.43
C THR A 68 -0.18 25.98 2.87
N GLY A 69 1.04 25.77 2.35
CA GLY A 69 2.24 26.49 2.75
C GLY A 69 2.60 27.72 1.90
N GLU A 70 1.90 27.97 0.78
CA GLU A 70 2.23 29.06 -0.16
C GLU A 70 1.33 30.30 -0.05
N ASP A 71 0.42 30.38 0.92
CA ASP A 71 -0.54 31.51 1.06
C ASP A 71 -0.31 32.36 2.34
N SER A 72 0.91 32.34 2.91
CA SER A 72 1.25 33.16 4.08
C SER A 72 2.68 33.66 4.00
N SER A 73 2.99 34.43 2.96
CA SER A 73 4.15 35.31 2.91
C SER A 73 3.91 36.41 1.88
N SER A 74 3.05 37.39 2.21
CA SER A 74 3.05 38.74 1.65
C SER A 74 2.10 39.64 2.45
N GLU A 75 2.41 39.84 3.73
CA GLU A 75 2.11 41.08 4.44
C GLU A 75 3.33 41.34 5.32
N GLU A 76 4.24 42.21 4.87
CA GLU A 76 4.63 43.48 5.50
C GLU A 76 5.64 44.22 4.59
#